data_AF-A0A7C6X123-F1
#
_entry.id   AF-A0A7C6X123-F1
#
_cell.length_a   1.000
_cell.length_b   1.000
_cell.length_c   1.000
_cell.angle_alpha   90.00
_cell.angle_beta   90.00
_cell.angle_gamma   90.00
#
_symmetry.space_group_name_H-M   'P 1'
#
loop_
_entity.id
_entity.type
_entity.pdbx_description
1 polymer ?
#
loop_
_entity_poly.entity_id
_entity_poly.type
_entity_poly.pdbx_seq_one_letter_code
_entity_poly.pdbx_strand_id
1 'polypeptide(L)'
;MQIDALSEEAKLKLNSICPGCQLGQVGTKLEALCGFMRMFSEKETPKNAIAATGLITITAAANNDTVTIGDVTYTFKTALSSDPTKPNEVLIGSKANDSAANLVLAIKAEGTVGEVGVKYSTGTVPHPLVTASASNNNVTVTAKTKGAAGNDIDLAKSGTDLAVSGAKLGTGTGATAGVDGTPGTKGDLRIDDTYLYRLKADQDTSGTNWVRLGTFGDYNGDGSA
;
A
#
# COMPACT_ATOMS: atom_id res chain seq x y z
N MET A 1 -5.86 -34.64 -44.29
CA MET A 1 -4.84 -34.63 -45.35
C MET A 1 -3.52 -35.00 -44.69
N GLN A 2 -2.89 -36.06 -45.19
CA GLN A 2 -1.95 -36.95 -44.49
C GLN A 2 -0.73 -36.25 -43.86
N ILE A 3 -0.44 -36.59 -42.60
CA ILE A 3 0.84 -36.35 -41.91
C ILE A 3 1.79 -37.51 -42.25
N ASP A 4 2.08 -37.72 -43.55
CA ASP A 4 2.96 -38.82 -44.01
C ASP A 4 4.16 -38.35 -44.83
N ALA A 5 4.57 -37.09 -44.72
CA ALA A 5 5.79 -36.58 -45.37
C ALA A 5 6.69 -35.84 -44.38
N LEU A 6 6.94 -36.44 -43.22
CA LEU A 6 8.00 -35.97 -42.32
C LEU A 6 9.24 -36.83 -42.55
N SER A 7 10.40 -36.19 -42.75
CA SER A 7 11.66 -36.90 -42.92
C SER A 7 11.96 -37.77 -41.69
N GLU A 8 12.52 -38.96 -41.91
CA GLU A 8 12.92 -39.86 -40.81
C GLU A 8 13.91 -39.18 -39.84
N GLU A 9 14.69 -38.21 -40.31
CA GLU A 9 15.54 -37.37 -39.47
C GLU A 9 14.76 -36.54 -38.44
N ALA A 10 13.59 -36.02 -38.80
CA ALA A 10 12.76 -35.23 -37.88
C ALA A 10 12.18 -36.11 -36.76
N LYS A 11 11.82 -37.36 -37.07
CA LYS A 11 11.33 -38.34 -36.09
C LYS A 11 12.44 -38.79 -35.14
N LEU A 12 13.65 -39.02 -35.66
CA LEU A 12 14.80 -39.44 -34.87
C LEU A 12 15.26 -38.36 -33.88
N LYS A 13 15.36 -37.11 -34.36
CA LYS A 13 15.66 -35.95 -33.52
C LYS A 13 14.61 -35.78 -32.41
N LEU A 14 13.33 -35.96 -32.73
CA LEU A 14 12.29 -35.84 -31.70
C LEU A 14 12.38 -36.95 -30.63
N ASN A 15 12.60 -38.20 -31.03
CA ASN A 15 12.70 -39.32 -30.08
C ASN A 15 13.95 -39.21 -29.18
N SER A 16 15.03 -38.58 -29.66
CA SER A 16 16.22 -38.30 -28.83
C SER A 16 15.99 -37.21 -27.77
N ILE A 17 15.03 -36.31 -27.99
CA ILE A 17 14.72 -35.19 -27.09
C ILE A 17 13.58 -35.58 -26.14
N CYS A 18 12.60 -36.36 -26.60
CA CYS A 18 11.52 -36.92 -25.79
C CYS A 18 11.15 -38.33 -26.30
N PRO A 19 11.67 -39.40 -25.66
CA PRO A 19 11.30 -40.76 -26.01
C PRO A 19 9.79 -40.98 -25.88
N GLY A 20 9.13 -41.35 -26.98
CA GLY A 20 7.69 -41.63 -27.03
C GLY A 20 6.75 -40.42 -27.21
N CYS A 21 7.28 -39.19 -27.39
CA CYS A 21 6.44 -38.03 -27.73
C CYS A 21 5.98 -38.05 -29.21
N GLN A 22 4.70 -37.76 -29.46
CA GLN A 22 4.20 -37.43 -30.80
C GLN A 22 4.35 -35.93 -31.10
N LEU A 23 4.65 -35.51 -32.35
CA LEU A 23 4.91 -34.10 -32.71
C LEU A 23 3.80 -33.12 -32.25
N GLY A 24 2.53 -33.52 -32.29
CA GLY A 24 1.41 -32.71 -31.78
C GLY A 24 1.45 -32.47 -30.27
N GLN A 25 2.04 -33.39 -29.51
CA GLN A 25 2.32 -33.22 -28.08
C GLN A 25 3.53 -32.32 -27.83
N VAL A 26 4.44 -32.17 -28.80
CA VAL A 26 5.60 -31.28 -28.69
C VAL A 26 5.18 -29.84 -28.92
N GLY A 27 4.26 -29.59 -29.85
CA GLY A 27 3.65 -28.27 -30.03
C GLY A 27 2.92 -27.81 -28.77
N THR A 28 2.08 -28.68 -28.17
CA THR A 28 1.37 -28.33 -26.92
C THR A 28 2.28 -28.27 -25.70
N LYS A 29 3.31 -29.12 -25.62
CA LYS A 29 4.33 -29.05 -24.56
C LYS A 29 5.24 -27.83 -24.72
N LEU A 30 5.58 -27.42 -25.93
CA LEU A 30 6.39 -26.22 -26.21
C LEU A 30 5.57 -24.95 -25.98
N GLU A 31 4.29 -24.93 -26.32
CA GLU A 31 3.36 -23.85 -25.93
C GLU A 31 3.14 -23.83 -24.41
N ALA A 32 3.11 -24.99 -23.74
CA ALA A 32 3.10 -25.05 -22.29
C ALA A 32 4.43 -24.61 -21.68
N LEU A 33 5.58 -24.92 -22.31
CA LEU A 33 6.91 -24.49 -21.87
C LEU A 33 7.13 -23.01 -22.12
N CYS A 34 6.68 -22.48 -23.26
CA CYS A 34 6.67 -21.06 -23.60
C CYS A 34 5.65 -20.31 -22.75
N GLY A 35 4.51 -20.91 -22.38
CA GLY A 35 3.58 -20.38 -21.39
C GLY A 35 4.20 -20.33 -19.99
N PHE A 36 4.89 -21.40 -19.59
CA PHE A 36 5.67 -21.46 -18.35
C PHE A 36 6.82 -20.44 -18.36
N MET A 37 7.46 -20.21 -19.52
CA MET A 37 8.55 -19.25 -19.69
C MET A 37 8.07 -17.81 -19.79
N ARG A 38 6.89 -17.57 -20.38
CA ARG A 38 6.20 -16.27 -20.38
C ARG A 38 5.70 -15.91 -18.98
N MET A 39 5.42 -16.88 -18.13
CA MET A 39 5.12 -16.65 -16.71
C MET A 39 6.30 -16.06 -15.92
N PHE A 40 7.55 -16.22 -16.41
CA PHE A 40 8.75 -15.57 -15.86
C PHE A 40 9.13 -14.25 -16.58
N SER A 41 8.33 -13.80 -17.55
CA SER A 41 8.71 -12.74 -18.51
C SER A 41 8.03 -11.38 -18.28
N GLU A 42 7.30 -11.19 -17.19
CA GLU A 42 6.90 -9.83 -16.80
C GLU A 42 8.06 -9.20 -16.05
N LYS A 43 8.91 -8.47 -16.79
CA LYS A 43 10.10 -7.74 -16.33
C LYS A 43 9.84 -6.72 -15.17
N GLU A 44 8.62 -6.63 -14.67
CA GLU A 44 8.30 -5.70 -13.59
C GLU A 44 8.75 -6.26 -12.24
N THR A 45 9.70 -5.55 -11.60
CA THR A 45 10.04 -5.74 -10.19
C THR A 45 8.75 -5.75 -9.37
N PRO A 46 8.41 -6.85 -8.68
CA PRO A 46 7.20 -6.90 -7.89
C PRO A 46 7.27 -5.89 -6.75
N LYS A 47 6.14 -5.21 -6.54
CA LYS A 47 6.00 -4.18 -5.51
C LYS A 47 5.21 -4.73 -4.33
N ASN A 48 5.64 -4.34 -3.14
CA ASN A 48 4.81 -4.40 -1.95
C ASN A 48 4.01 -3.12 -1.87
N ALA A 49 2.73 -3.23 -1.50
CA ALA A 49 1.88 -2.06 -1.40
C ALA A 49 2.39 -1.08 -0.33
N ILE A 50 2.30 0.20 -0.64
CA ILE A 50 2.65 1.30 0.27
C ILE A 50 1.38 2.06 0.61
N ALA A 51 1.20 2.43 1.88
CA ALA A 51 0.07 3.26 2.29
C ALA A 51 0.29 4.72 1.89
N ALA A 52 -0.78 5.39 1.48
CA ALA A 52 -0.77 6.84 1.29
C ALA A 52 -0.63 7.56 2.64
N THR A 53 0.11 8.67 2.66
CA THR A 53 0.21 9.55 3.82
C THR A 53 -0.07 10.98 3.43
N GLY A 54 -0.95 11.66 4.18
CA GLY A 54 -1.15 13.10 4.11
C GLY A 54 -0.55 13.80 5.31
N LEU A 55 -0.32 15.11 5.18
CA LEU A 55 0.18 15.95 6.27
C LEU A 55 -0.87 16.99 6.64
N ILE A 56 -1.10 17.18 7.94
CA ILE A 56 -1.83 18.32 8.47
C ILE A 56 -0.85 19.11 9.33
N THR A 57 -0.71 20.41 9.06
CA THR A 57 0.10 21.31 9.88
C THR A 57 -0.82 22.25 10.63
N ILE A 58 -0.65 22.33 11.95
CA ILE A 58 -1.41 23.22 12.83
C ILE A 58 -0.48 24.35 13.25
N THR A 59 -0.75 25.59 12.84
CA THR A 59 0.00 26.75 13.35
C THR A 59 -0.70 27.32 14.58
N ALA A 60 -2.01 27.52 14.49
CA ALA A 60 -2.88 27.94 15.59
C ALA A 60 -4.34 27.55 15.28
N ALA A 61 -4.86 26.49 15.89
CA ALA A 61 -6.27 26.15 15.69
C ALA A 61 -7.18 27.18 16.36
N ALA A 62 -8.20 27.66 15.65
CA ALA A 62 -9.26 28.51 16.19
C ALA A 62 -10.52 27.70 16.52
N ASN A 63 -11.39 28.29 17.36
CA ASN A 63 -12.66 27.65 17.71
C ASN A 63 -13.54 27.45 16.46
N ASN A 64 -14.01 26.23 16.27
CA ASN A 64 -14.76 25.74 15.12
C ASN A 64 -13.95 25.57 13.82
N ASP A 65 -12.62 25.69 13.85
CA ASP A 65 -11.80 25.19 12.75
C ASP A 65 -12.00 23.68 12.62
N THR A 66 -11.90 23.18 11.40
CA THR A 66 -12.15 21.77 11.10
C THR A 66 -11.01 21.16 10.31
N VAL A 67 -10.83 19.86 10.51
CA VAL A 67 -10.09 18.96 9.65
C VAL A 67 -11.04 17.84 9.25
N THR A 68 -11.20 17.63 7.95
CA THR A 68 -12.03 16.55 7.40
C THR A 68 -11.11 15.53 6.74
N ILE A 69 -11.28 14.26 7.08
CA ILE A 69 -10.53 13.12 6.54
C ILE A 69 -11.56 12.09 6.06
N GLY A 70 -11.61 11.84 4.75
CA GLY A 70 -12.74 11.14 4.14
C GLY A 70 -14.07 11.78 4.58
N ASP A 71 -14.96 10.98 5.15
CA ASP A 71 -16.28 11.44 5.62
C ASP A 71 -16.30 11.92 7.08
N VAL A 72 -15.18 11.83 7.82
CA VAL A 72 -15.12 12.21 9.24
C VAL A 72 -14.58 13.62 9.38
N THR A 73 -15.35 14.49 10.05
CA THR A 73 -14.92 15.86 10.36
C THR A 73 -14.60 16.01 11.83
N TYR A 74 -13.37 16.41 12.13
CA TYR A 74 -12.90 16.79 13.46
C TYR A 74 -13.01 18.30 13.62
N THR A 75 -13.64 18.74 14.71
CA THR A 75 -13.86 20.17 14.99
C THR A 75 -13.01 20.60 16.19
N PHE A 76 -12.14 21.58 16.00
CA PHE A 76 -11.36 22.18 17.08
C PHE A 76 -12.23 23.09 17.94
N LYS A 77 -12.16 22.93 19.25
CA LYS A 77 -12.97 23.68 20.22
C LYS A 77 -12.11 24.23 21.34
N THR A 78 -12.42 25.44 21.80
CA THR A 78 -11.81 26.01 23.02
C THR A 78 -12.31 25.32 24.29
N ALA A 79 -13.50 24.70 24.24
CA ALA A 79 -14.05 23.83 25.26
C ALA A 79 -14.93 22.78 24.59
N LEU A 80 -14.84 21.53 25.05
CA LEU A 80 -15.64 20.42 24.53
C LEU A 80 -17.11 20.56 24.97
N SER A 81 -18.03 20.21 24.09
CA SER A 81 -19.46 20.17 24.38
C SER A 81 -19.78 19.03 25.35
N SER A 82 -20.50 19.33 26.43
CA SER A 82 -20.85 18.34 27.46
C SER A 82 -22.36 18.05 27.58
N ASP A 83 -23.22 18.89 27.00
CA ASP A 83 -24.69 18.70 27.05
C ASP A 83 -25.38 19.39 25.85
N PRO A 84 -25.72 18.66 24.76
CA PRO A 84 -25.31 17.28 24.50
C PRO A 84 -23.82 17.19 24.16
N THR A 85 -23.19 16.05 24.45
CA THR A 85 -21.86 15.74 23.94
C THR A 85 -21.91 15.60 22.42
N LYS A 86 -20.89 16.13 21.74
CA LYS A 86 -20.76 16.03 20.28
C LYS A 86 -19.50 15.24 19.94
N PRO A 87 -19.58 14.09 19.25
CA PRO A 87 -18.40 13.32 18.88
C PRO A 87 -17.50 14.10 17.91
N ASN A 88 -16.23 13.71 17.84
CA ASN A 88 -15.20 14.28 16.96
C ASN A 88 -14.85 15.75 17.24
N GLU A 89 -15.11 16.24 18.46
CA GLU A 89 -14.54 17.53 18.89
C GLU A 89 -13.14 17.30 19.47
N VAL A 90 -12.21 18.20 19.14
CA VAL A 90 -10.81 18.17 19.58
C VAL A 90 -10.56 19.41 20.41
N LEU A 91 -10.08 19.25 21.64
CA LEU A 91 -9.75 20.40 22.48
C LEU A 91 -8.50 21.09 21.92
N ILE A 92 -8.58 22.40 21.73
CA ILE A 92 -7.43 23.24 21.40
C ILE A 92 -6.51 23.29 22.63
N GLY A 93 -5.29 22.79 22.47
CA GLY A 93 -4.28 22.82 23.51
C GLY A 93 -3.61 24.20 23.63
N SER A 94 -2.83 24.38 24.70
CA SER A 94 -2.10 25.63 24.97
C SER A 94 -1.05 25.97 23.90
N LYS A 95 -0.60 24.97 23.14
CA LYS A 95 0.30 25.11 22.00
C LYS A 95 -0.21 24.32 20.80
N ALA A 96 0.33 24.64 19.63
CA ALA A 96 0.01 23.95 18.38
C ALA A 96 0.34 22.44 18.43
N ASN A 97 1.46 22.05 19.04
CA ASN A 97 1.83 20.65 19.21
C ASN A 97 0.87 19.90 20.15
N ASP A 98 0.29 20.57 21.13
CA ASP A 98 -0.70 19.97 22.04
C ASP A 98 -2.01 19.72 21.29
N SER A 99 -2.44 20.67 20.44
CA SER A 99 -3.60 20.50 19.56
C SER A 99 -3.39 19.37 18.53
N ALA A 100 -2.17 19.24 17.99
CA ALA A 100 -1.80 18.14 17.09
C ALA A 100 -1.86 16.77 17.79
N ALA A 101 -1.34 16.68 19.02
CA ALA A 101 -1.43 15.47 19.82
C ALA A 101 -2.90 15.10 20.15
N ASN A 102 -3.71 16.08 20.51
CA ASN A 102 -5.14 15.87 20.77
C ASN A 102 -5.90 15.38 19.52
N LEU A 103 -5.58 15.92 18.33
CA LEU A 103 -6.15 15.44 17.07
C LEU A 103 -5.76 13.97 16.80
N VAL A 104 -4.51 13.57 17.05
CA VAL A 104 -4.08 12.17 16.89
C VAL A 104 -4.87 11.23 17.81
N LEU A 105 -5.07 11.63 19.08
CA LEU A 105 -5.86 10.84 20.03
C LEU A 105 -7.31 10.70 19.56
N ALA A 106 -7.91 11.78 19.04
CA ALA A 106 -9.26 11.75 18.46
C ALA A 106 -9.35 10.84 17.23
N ILE A 107 -8.38 10.90 16.32
CA ILE A 107 -8.33 10.05 15.11
C ILE A 107 -8.26 8.57 15.47
N LYS A 108 -7.43 8.22 16.46
CA LYS A 108 -7.34 6.83 16.91
C LYS A 108 -8.47 6.42 17.85
N ALA A 109 -9.18 7.40 18.42
CA ALA A 109 -9.98 7.25 19.63
C ALA A 109 -9.26 6.41 20.70
N GLU A 110 -7.95 6.65 20.81
CA GLU A 110 -7.10 6.05 21.81
C GLU A 110 -6.83 7.12 22.86
N GLY A 111 -7.02 6.77 24.12
CA GLY A 111 -6.81 7.67 25.24
C GLY A 111 -6.91 6.87 26.53
N THR A 112 -6.04 7.17 27.47
CA THR A 112 -6.14 6.69 28.84
C THR A 112 -7.30 7.39 29.55
N VAL A 113 -7.72 6.82 30.68
CA VAL A 113 -8.70 7.48 31.56
C VAL A 113 -8.18 8.87 31.92
N GLY A 114 -8.94 9.92 31.60
CA GLY A 114 -8.54 11.32 31.78
C GLY A 114 -8.12 12.03 30.49
N GLU A 115 -8.03 11.33 29.35
CA GLU A 115 -7.80 11.97 28.04
C GLU A 115 -9.12 12.09 27.24
N VAL A 116 -9.98 11.08 27.31
CA VAL A 116 -11.32 11.13 26.70
C VAL A 116 -12.22 12.08 27.49
N GLY A 117 -12.91 12.98 26.80
CA GLY A 117 -13.69 14.07 27.41
C GLY A 117 -12.85 15.26 27.89
N VAL A 118 -11.52 15.19 27.76
CA VAL A 118 -10.60 16.26 28.17
C VAL A 118 -9.79 16.77 26.97
N LYS A 119 -9.18 15.86 26.20
CA LYS A 119 -8.38 16.19 25.00
C LYS A 119 -9.22 16.12 23.72
N TYR A 120 -10.22 15.25 23.70
CA TYR A 120 -11.20 15.11 22.63
C TYR A 120 -12.54 14.64 23.22
N SER A 121 -13.65 14.87 22.53
CA SER A 121 -14.97 14.59 23.08
C SER A 121 -15.26 13.10 23.24
N THR A 122 -16.10 12.80 24.25
CA THR A 122 -16.67 11.47 24.44
C THR A 122 -17.55 11.07 23.25
N GLY A 123 -17.67 9.77 22.98
CA GLY A 123 -18.41 9.24 21.83
C GLY A 123 -17.65 9.28 20.50
N THR A 124 -16.45 9.88 20.46
CA THR A 124 -15.52 9.75 19.33
C THR A 124 -15.06 8.30 19.21
N VAL A 125 -15.09 7.75 17.99
CA VAL A 125 -14.71 6.36 17.68
C VAL A 125 -13.48 6.34 16.76
N PRO A 126 -12.70 5.24 16.71
CA PRO A 126 -11.50 5.17 15.87
C PRO A 126 -11.84 5.43 14.41
N HIS A 127 -11.06 6.26 13.73
CA HIS A 127 -11.30 6.60 12.33
C HIS A 127 -11.26 5.34 11.45
N PRO A 128 -12.27 5.08 10.60
CA PRO A 128 -12.36 3.84 9.84
C PRO A 128 -11.23 3.67 8.81
N LEU A 129 -10.85 4.75 8.11
CA LEU A 129 -9.94 4.69 6.97
C LEU A 129 -8.46 4.99 7.28
N VAL A 130 -8.14 5.65 8.39
CA VAL A 130 -6.79 6.15 8.66
C VAL A 130 -6.33 5.88 10.09
N THR A 131 -5.02 5.97 10.28
CA THR A 131 -4.38 6.19 11.58
C THR A 131 -3.53 7.46 11.49
N ALA A 132 -2.98 7.94 12.60
CA ALA A 132 -2.17 9.15 12.61
C ALA A 132 -1.01 9.11 13.60
N SER A 133 -0.02 9.97 13.39
CA SER A 133 1.01 10.29 14.36
C SER A 133 1.32 11.78 14.31
N ALA A 134 1.81 12.34 15.41
CA ALA A 134 2.22 13.73 15.47
C ALA A 134 3.73 13.83 15.69
N SER A 135 4.34 14.80 15.03
CA SER A 135 5.69 15.28 15.30
C SER A 135 5.64 16.80 15.37
N ASN A 136 5.86 17.36 16.55
CA ASN A 136 5.59 18.77 16.84
C ASN A 136 4.14 19.15 16.49
N ASN A 137 3.96 20.12 15.61
CA ASN A 137 2.67 20.62 15.15
C ASN A 137 2.21 20.01 13.81
N ASN A 138 2.93 19.01 13.32
CA ASN A 138 2.59 18.26 12.12
C ASN A 138 1.96 16.92 12.51
N VAL A 139 0.80 16.63 11.92
CA VAL A 139 0.10 15.36 12.03
C VAL A 139 0.21 14.63 10.70
N THR A 140 0.94 13.51 10.69
CA THR A 140 0.97 12.60 9.55
C THR A 140 -0.21 11.66 9.67
N VAL A 141 -1.08 11.68 8.66
CA VAL A 141 -2.24 10.79 8.55
C VAL A 141 -1.90 9.70 7.55
N THR A 142 -2.06 8.44 7.93
CA THR A 142 -1.69 7.27 7.11
C THR A 142 -2.92 6.44 6.83
N ALA A 143 -3.16 6.12 5.55
CA ALA A 143 -4.23 5.21 5.14
C ALA A 143 -4.04 3.82 5.77
N LYS A 144 -5.12 3.23 6.29
CA LYS A 144 -5.13 1.85 6.78
C LYS A 144 -5.04 0.85 5.64
N THR A 145 -5.76 1.13 4.54
CA THR A 145 -5.66 0.36 3.30
C THR A 145 -4.46 0.87 2.50
N LYS A 146 -3.50 -0.02 2.25
CA LYS A 146 -2.35 0.26 1.38
C LYS A 146 -2.76 0.22 -0.10
N GLY A 147 -1.91 0.77 -0.95
CA GLY A 147 -2.18 0.85 -2.39
C GLY A 147 -2.74 2.20 -2.80
N ALA A 148 -3.05 2.31 -4.08
CA ALA A 148 -3.59 3.51 -4.70
C ALA A 148 -4.97 3.89 -4.14
N ALA A 149 -5.75 2.93 -3.64
CA ALA A 149 -7.04 3.19 -3.00
C ALA A 149 -6.91 4.16 -1.81
N GLY A 150 -5.80 4.13 -1.06
CA GLY A 150 -5.55 5.08 0.02
C GLY A 150 -5.33 6.52 -0.46
N ASN A 151 -4.99 6.72 -1.73
CA ASN A 151 -4.81 8.05 -2.32
C ASN A 151 -6.13 8.79 -2.49
N ASP A 152 -7.26 8.09 -2.53
CA ASP A 152 -8.57 8.69 -2.76
C ASP A 152 -9.27 9.16 -1.48
N ILE A 153 -8.62 9.01 -0.32
CA ILE A 153 -9.13 9.54 0.94
C ILE A 153 -8.98 11.06 0.93
N ASP A 154 -10.12 11.74 0.91
CA ASP A 154 -10.19 13.20 0.94
C ASP A 154 -9.55 13.77 2.20
N LEU A 155 -8.91 14.92 2.04
CA LEU A 155 -8.28 15.68 3.12
C LEU A 155 -8.61 17.16 2.92
N ALA A 156 -9.35 17.71 3.87
CA ALA A 156 -9.78 19.10 3.83
C ALA A 156 -9.66 19.76 5.20
N LYS A 157 -9.72 21.09 5.20
CA LYS A 157 -9.68 21.91 6.42
C LYS A 157 -10.59 23.12 6.28
N SER A 158 -10.92 23.71 7.42
CA SER A 158 -11.28 25.12 7.51
C SER A 158 -10.24 25.87 8.37
N GLY A 159 -10.37 27.20 8.48
CA GLY A 159 -9.42 28.02 9.21
C GLY A 159 -8.18 28.40 8.41
N THR A 160 -7.61 29.56 8.74
CA THR A 160 -6.44 30.15 8.07
C THR A 160 -5.12 29.54 8.53
N ASP A 161 -5.06 29.12 9.78
CA ASP A 161 -3.83 28.69 10.46
C ASP A 161 -3.67 27.17 10.53
N LEU A 162 -4.53 26.45 9.80
CA LEU A 162 -4.37 25.05 9.48
C LEU A 162 -3.86 24.93 8.04
N ALA A 163 -3.07 23.90 7.76
CA ALA A 163 -2.68 23.52 6.40
C ALA A 163 -2.81 22.01 6.21
N VAL A 164 -3.15 21.59 4.99
CA VAL A 164 -3.17 20.18 4.57
C VAL A 164 -2.25 20.01 3.38
N SER A 165 -1.62 18.85 3.25
CA SER A 165 -0.66 18.57 2.16
C SER A 165 -1.29 18.75 0.79
N GLY A 166 -2.55 18.31 0.63
CA GLY A 166 -3.34 18.42 -0.59
C GLY A 166 -4.80 18.04 -0.32
N ALA A 167 -5.63 18.01 -1.36
CA ALA A 167 -7.05 17.66 -1.25
C ALA A 167 -7.30 16.18 -0.91
N LYS A 168 -6.26 15.34 -1.04
CA LYS A 168 -6.28 13.91 -0.73
C LYS A 168 -4.96 13.48 -0.08
N LEU A 169 -4.96 12.40 0.71
CA LEU A 169 -3.78 11.97 1.48
C LEU A 169 -2.51 11.85 0.62
N GLY A 170 -2.57 11.21 -0.54
CA GLY A 170 -1.38 10.96 -1.39
C GLY A 170 -0.88 12.16 -2.19
N THR A 171 -1.38 13.37 -1.93
CA THR A 171 -1.16 14.56 -2.79
C THR A 171 -0.58 15.76 -2.04
N GLY A 172 0.21 16.54 -2.78
CA GLY A 172 0.81 17.81 -2.37
C GLY A 172 1.96 17.70 -1.37
N THR A 173 2.34 18.82 -0.74
CA THR A 173 3.65 18.93 -0.07
C THR A 173 3.68 18.15 1.24
N GLY A 174 4.68 17.27 1.40
CA GLY A 174 4.85 16.43 2.58
C GLY A 174 3.99 15.16 2.60
N ALA A 175 3.18 14.93 1.56
CA ALA A 175 2.47 13.69 1.35
C ALA A 175 3.34 12.62 0.67
N THR A 176 2.96 11.35 0.87
CA THR A 176 3.51 10.21 0.13
C THR A 176 2.35 9.47 -0.53
N ALA A 177 2.42 9.26 -1.84
CA ALA A 177 1.40 8.49 -2.54
C ALA A 177 1.47 7.01 -2.17
N GLY A 178 0.31 6.40 -1.95
CA GLY A 178 0.15 4.97 -1.91
C GLY A 178 0.46 4.35 -3.26
N VAL A 179 1.12 3.20 -3.21
CA VAL A 179 1.57 2.45 -4.39
C VAL A 179 0.97 1.07 -4.32
N ASP A 180 0.33 0.63 -5.39
CA ASP A 180 -0.24 -0.72 -5.47
C ASP A 180 0.85 -1.78 -5.38
N GLY A 181 0.55 -2.82 -4.59
CA GLY A 181 1.28 -4.06 -4.62
C GLY A 181 1.02 -4.81 -5.92
N THR A 182 1.99 -5.58 -6.37
CA THR A 182 1.82 -6.45 -7.54
C THR A 182 0.94 -7.65 -7.14
N PRO A 183 -0.22 -7.89 -7.78
CA PRO A 183 -1.04 -9.04 -7.45
C PRO A 183 -0.36 -10.37 -7.80
N GLY A 184 -0.74 -11.43 -7.09
CA GLY A 184 -0.25 -12.78 -7.37
C GLY A 184 -0.78 -13.84 -6.40
N THR A 185 -0.46 -15.09 -6.71
CA THR A 185 -0.76 -16.26 -5.87
C THR A 185 0.45 -16.74 -5.09
N LYS A 186 0.21 -17.38 -3.94
CA LYS A 186 1.26 -17.94 -3.08
C LYS A 186 2.17 -18.87 -3.89
N GLY A 187 3.47 -18.64 -3.78
CA GLY A 187 4.48 -19.42 -4.47
C GLY A 187 4.89 -18.84 -5.81
N ASP A 188 4.20 -17.81 -6.32
CA ASP A 188 4.62 -17.12 -7.53
C ASP A 188 6.07 -16.66 -7.41
N LEU A 189 6.81 -16.88 -8.49
CA LEU A 189 8.19 -16.45 -8.64
C LEU A 189 8.24 -15.35 -9.70
N ARG A 190 8.96 -14.28 -9.40
CA ARG A 190 9.23 -13.18 -10.34
C ARG A 190 10.69 -12.85 -10.34
N ILE A 191 11.21 -12.42 -11.47
CA ILE A 191 12.61 -12.05 -11.65
C ILE A 191 12.62 -10.65 -12.25
N ASP A 192 13.45 -9.77 -11.71
CA ASP A 192 13.83 -8.53 -12.38
C ASP A 192 15.28 -8.58 -12.86
N ASP A 193 15.82 -7.46 -13.35
CA ASP A 193 17.18 -7.41 -13.88
C ASP A 193 18.27 -7.74 -12.81
N THR A 194 17.92 -7.81 -11.53
CA THR A 194 18.88 -8.00 -10.42
C THR A 194 18.53 -9.17 -9.50
N TYR A 195 17.25 -9.44 -9.23
CA TYR A 195 16.82 -10.31 -8.15
C TYR A 195 15.73 -11.30 -8.55
N LEU A 196 15.73 -12.45 -7.85
CA LEU A 196 14.59 -13.36 -7.77
C LEU A 196 13.71 -13.00 -6.58
N TYR A 197 12.40 -13.04 -6.78
CA TYR A 197 11.37 -12.80 -5.79
C TYR A 197 10.45 -14.00 -5.65
N ARG A 198 9.88 -14.18 -4.45
CA ARG A 198 8.82 -15.13 -4.16
C ARG A 198 7.66 -14.43 -3.45
N LEU A 199 6.46 -14.79 -3.83
CA LEU A 199 5.26 -14.42 -3.11
C LEU A 199 4.98 -15.43 -1.98
N LYS A 200 5.02 -14.97 -0.72
CA LYS A 200 4.89 -15.87 0.46
C LYS A 200 3.44 -16.31 0.76
N ALA A 201 2.46 -15.56 0.29
CA ALA A 201 1.02 -15.80 0.44
C ALA A 201 0.28 -15.00 -0.64
N ASP A 202 -0.94 -15.41 -0.99
CA ASP A 202 -1.78 -14.70 -1.97
C ASP A 202 -1.83 -13.19 -1.66
N GLN A 203 -1.84 -12.38 -2.71
CA GLN A 203 -1.79 -10.93 -2.60
C GLN A 203 -2.61 -10.25 -3.68
N ASP A 204 -3.38 -9.25 -3.27
CA ASP A 204 -4.01 -8.24 -4.13
C ASP A 204 -3.15 -6.95 -4.19
N THR A 205 -3.73 -5.84 -4.66
CA THR A 205 -3.01 -4.56 -4.75
C THR A 205 -2.71 -3.90 -3.39
N SER A 206 -3.22 -4.43 -2.28
CA SER A 206 -3.01 -3.87 -0.93
C SER A 206 -1.98 -4.65 -0.10
N GLY A 207 -1.52 -5.81 -0.58
CA GLY A 207 -0.64 -6.71 0.18
C GLY A 207 0.85 -6.36 0.17
N THR A 208 1.61 -6.98 1.07
CA THR A 208 3.07 -6.82 1.21
C THR A 208 3.81 -8.16 1.35
N ASN A 209 3.46 -9.11 0.49
CA ASN A 209 3.86 -10.50 0.52
C ASN A 209 5.04 -10.85 -0.41
N TRP A 210 5.47 -9.93 -1.28
CA TRP A 210 6.66 -10.16 -2.11
C TRP A 210 7.93 -10.07 -1.28
N VAL A 211 8.76 -11.10 -1.39
CA VAL A 211 10.04 -11.20 -0.70
C VAL A 211 11.14 -11.46 -1.72
N ARG A 212 12.25 -10.73 -1.57
CA ARG A 212 13.46 -10.93 -2.35
C ARG A 212 14.21 -12.15 -1.84
N LEU A 213 14.56 -13.07 -2.73
CA LEU A 213 15.28 -14.30 -2.40
C LEU A 213 16.80 -14.20 -2.61
N GLY A 214 17.27 -13.48 -3.62
CA GLY A 214 18.70 -13.34 -3.92
C GLY A 214 18.99 -12.64 -5.25
N THR A 215 20.26 -12.32 -5.52
CA THR A 215 20.74 -11.75 -6.79
C THR A 215 21.01 -12.83 -7.83
N PHE A 216 20.89 -12.50 -9.12
CA PHE A 216 21.54 -13.26 -10.19
C PHE A 216 22.97 -12.72 -10.41
N GLY A 217 23.93 -13.39 -9.79
CA GLY A 217 25.39 -13.19 -9.88
C GLY A 217 25.99 -13.99 -8.74
N ASP A 218 26.63 -15.15 -8.95
CA ASP A 218 27.78 -15.38 -9.83
C ASP A 218 27.65 -16.71 -10.63
N TYR A 219 27.34 -16.66 -11.92
CA TYR A 219 27.85 -17.71 -12.82
C TYR A 219 28.77 -17.05 -13.83
N ASN A 220 29.98 -16.73 -13.38
CA ASN A 220 31.08 -16.49 -14.30
C ASN A 220 31.35 -17.84 -14.94
N GLY A 221 31.09 -17.98 -16.23
CA GLY A 221 31.37 -19.21 -16.97
C GLY A 221 32.86 -19.51 -17.12
N ASP A 222 33.71 -19.17 -16.16
CA ASP A 222 35.11 -19.62 -16.13
C ASP A 222 35.15 -21.08 -15.66
N GLY A 223 34.78 -21.96 -16.59
CA GLY A 223 34.97 -23.41 -16.46
C GLY A 223 36.45 -23.78 -16.38
N SER A 224 37.14 -23.41 -15.30
CA SER A 224 38.46 -23.93 -14.95
C SER A 224 38.33 -24.80 -13.69
N ALA A 225 37.99 -26.07 -13.95
CA ALA A 225 38.34 -27.21 -13.11
C ALA A 225 39.31 -28.09 -13.89
#